data_AF-A0ABD1K7W6-F1
#
_entry.id   AF-A0ABD1K7W6-F1
#
_cell.length_a   1.000
_cell.length_b   1.000
_cell.length_c   1.000
_cell.angle_alpha   90.00
_cell.angle_beta   90.00
_cell.angle_gamma   90.00
#
_symmetry.space_group_name_H-M   'P 1'
#
loop_
_entity.id
_entity.type
_entity.pdbx_description
1 polymer ?
#
loop_
_entity_poly.entity_id
_entity_poly.type
_entity_poly.pdbx_seq_one_letter_code
_entity_poly.pdbx_strand_id
1 'polypeptide(L)'
;MADSEQMPAVKEFLLNFFMPEKCYDEFFLHFNFAHVPCLKIVLSKSMGLWIMMGTVFAQLPQIWKVLKAGSAQGLSLASALLGLYAISGYVAYCIAQGFPVGAWGESLFILTQVMLLNFLILHCNGQTIRGLLFLVLYCAIMYVLTSPLVPRKAVSVVQESGVLAVIASRLIQAGSNSLSKHTGQLSAVSAVLVFMGSLAHLCVSLQETGQSLSTLTQGLACLCSGVLVAQMFHYRNAPLPSKEKAE
;
A
#
# COMPACT_ATOMS: atom_id res chain seq x y z
N MET A 1 3.09 30.80 -33.96
CA MET A 1 2.73 31.47 -32.68
C MET A 1 1.79 30.53 -31.93
N ALA A 2 2.34 29.58 -31.17
CA ALA A 2 1.57 28.63 -30.37
C ALA A 2 2.48 28.13 -29.25
N ASP A 3 2.70 28.96 -28.22
CA ASP A 3 3.51 28.54 -27.04
C ASP A 3 3.30 29.46 -25.82
N SER A 4 2.05 29.72 -25.41
CA SER A 4 1.82 30.56 -24.21
C SER A 4 0.67 30.13 -23.27
N GLU A 5 -0.25 29.24 -23.68
CA GLU A 5 -1.37 28.83 -22.80
C GLU A 5 -1.12 27.58 -21.93
N GLN A 6 0.02 26.88 -22.09
CA GLN A 6 0.30 25.64 -21.34
C GLN A 6 1.12 25.85 -20.05
N MET A 7 1.74 27.03 -19.89
CA MET A 7 2.48 27.42 -18.68
C MET A 7 1.64 27.69 -17.41
N PRO A 8 0.39 28.21 -17.44
CA PRO A 8 -0.35 28.50 -16.21
C PRO A 8 -0.85 27.24 -15.50
N ALA A 9 -1.35 26.24 -16.24
CA ALA A 9 -1.88 25.00 -15.65
C ALA A 9 -0.78 24.11 -15.05
N VAL A 10 0.37 24.01 -15.72
CA VAL A 10 1.54 23.27 -15.21
C VAL A 10 2.13 24.00 -14.01
N LYS A 11 2.18 25.33 -14.03
CA LYS A 11 2.65 26.15 -12.90
C LYS A 11 1.70 26.06 -11.71
N GLU A 12 0.38 26.13 -11.89
CA GLU A 12 -0.59 25.92 -10.81
C GLU A 12 -0.53 24.50 -10.25
N PHE A 13 -0.40 23.48 -11.10
CA PHE A 13 -0.22 22.10 -10.66
C PHE A 13 1.07 21.92 -9.86
N LEU A 14 2.19 22.47 -10.34
CA LEU A 14 3.46 22.45 -9.63
C LEU A 14 3.39 23.21 -8.31
N LEU A 15 2.73 24.36 -8.27
CA LEU A 15 2.65 25.22 -7.08
C LEU A 15 1.69 24.68 -6.01
N ASN A 16 0.54 24.13 -6.42
CA ASN A 16 -0.43 23.56 -5.48
C ASN A 16 -0.06 22.15 -5.02
N PHE A 17 0.57 21.34 -5.88
CA PHE A 17 0.77 19.92 -5.61
C PHE A 17 2.23 19.56 -5.28
N PHE A 18 3.20 20.26 -5.86
CA PHE A 18 4.60 19.84 -5.85
C PHE A 18 5.52 20.74 -5.01
N MET A 19 5.32 22.07 -4.98
CA MET A 19 6.37 23.01 -4.55
C MET A 19 5.86 24.42 -4.19
N PRO A 20 6.28 25.05 -3.08
CA PRO A 20 5.93 26.44 -2.77
C PRO A 20 6.55 27.45 -3.75
N GLU A 21 5.89 28.58 -4.02
CA GLU A 21 6.33 29.62 -4.97
C GLU A 21 7.79 30.04 -4.79
N LYS A 22 8.22 30.22 -3.54
CA LYS A 22 9.60 30.59 -3.19
C LYS A 22 10.64 29.60 -3.72
N CYS A 23 10.32 28.31 -3.71
CA CYS A 23 11.23 27.31 -4.23
C CYS A 23 11.19 27.31 -5.77
N TYR A 24 10.02 27.51 -6.38
CA TYR A 24 9.90 27.57 -7.84
C TYR A 24 10.76 28.71 -8.40
N ASP A 25 10.72 29.86 -7.74
CA ASP A 25 11.52 31.04 -8.07
C ASP A 25 13.02 30.76 -7.91
N GLU A 26 13.44 30.10 -6.83
CA GLU A 26 14.86 29.77 -6.60
C GLU A 26 15.44 28.81 -7.66
N PHE A 27 14.64 27.82 -8.09
CA PHE A 27 15.04 26.82 -9.09
C PHE A 27 14.99 27.34 -10.53
N PHE A 28 13.93 28.05 -10.91
CA PHE A 28 13.66 28.42 -12.31
C PHE A 28 13.97 29.89 -12.65
N LEU A 29 13.96 30.80 -11.67
CA LEU A 29 14.34 32.21 -11.89
C LEU A 29 15.79 32.48 -11.49
N HIS A 30 16.27 31.90 -10.38
CA HIS A 30 17.63 32.11 -9.88
C HIS A 30 18.64 31.01 -10.27
N PHE A 31 18.20 29.94 -10.94
CA PHE A 31 19.02 28.77 -11.33
C PHE A 31 19.82 28.14 -10.16
N ASN A 32 19.33 28.28 -8.92
CA ASN A 32 19.95 27.74 -7.71
C ASN A 32 19.45 26.32 -7.43
N PHE A 33 19.78 25.38 -8.31
CA PHE A 33 19.34 23.96 -8.21
C PHE A 33 19.82 23.24 -6.94
N ALA A 34 20.84 23.77 -6.27
CA ALA A 34 21.45 23.19 -5.08
C ALA A 34 20.95 23.80 -3.76
N HIS A 35 19.85 24.55 -3.78
CA HIS A 35 19.27 25.09 -2.55
C HIS A 35 18.70 23.95 -1.67
N VAL A 36 19.52 23.47 -0.73
CA VAL A 36 19.29 22.30 0.13
C VAL A 36 17.87 22.22 0.73
N PRO A 37 17.28 23.28 1.29
CA PRO A 37 15.94 23.18 1.87
C PRO A 37 14.84 22.99 0.82
N CYS A 38 14.93 23.65 -0.34
CA CYS A 38 13.96 23.47 -1.41
C CYS A 38 14.10 22.11 -2.09
N LEU A 39 15.33 21.61 -2.26
CA LEU A 39 15.58 20.27 -2.77
C LEU A 39 14.98 19.20 -1.85
N LYS A 40 15.11 19.35 -0.52
CA LYS A 40 14.51 18.44 0.46
C LYS A 40 12.98 18.40 0.36
N ILE A 41 12.33 19.56 0.19
CA ILE A 41 10.87 19.65 0.03
C ILE A 41 10.41 18.92 -1.23
N VAL A 42 11.06 19.19 -2.37
CA VAL A 42 10.72 18.55 -3.65
C VAL A 42 10.95 17.04 -3.59
N LEU A 43 12.06 16.61 -2.99
CA LEU A 43 12.36 15.19 -2.83
C LEU A 43 11.34 14.47 -1.94
N SER A 44 10.96 15.07 -0.80
CA SER A 44 9.94 14.50 0.09
C SER A 44 8.57 14.42 -0.58
N LYS A 45 8.16 15.46 -1.31
CA LYS A 45 6.90 15.48 -2.06
C LYS A 45 6.87 14.45 -3.20
N SER A 46 7.94 14.38 -4.00
CA SER A 46 8.05 13.38 -5.07
C SER A 46 8.05 11.94 -4.53
N MET A 47 8.75 11.66 -3.43
CA MET A 47 8.71 10.36 -2.76
C MET A 47 7.30 10.02 -2.26
N GLY A 48 6.60 10.99 -1.66
CA GLY A 48 5.20 10.81 -1.25
C GLY A 48 4.30 10.42 -2.43
N LEU A 49 4.40 11.13 -3.56
CA LEU A 49 3.63 10.82 -4.76
C LEU A 49 3.99 9.46 -5.38
N TRP A 50 5.27 9.12 -5.39
CA TRP A 50 5.74 7.81 -5.85
C TRP A 50 5.17 6.68 -4.99
N ILE A 51 5.16 6.85 -3.67
CA ILE A 51 4.57 5.89 -2.73
C ILE A 51 3.08 5.73 -3.00
N MET A 52 2.34 6.84 -3.11
CA MET A 52 0.90 6.84 -3.39
C MET A 52 0.61 6.08 -4.69
N MET A 53 1.31 6.43 -5.76
CA MET A 53 1.11 5.81 -7.06
C MET A 53 1.51 4.33 -7.05
N GLY A 54 2.66 4.01 -6.49
CA GLY A 54 3.18 2.64 -6.41
C GLY A 54 2.28 1.69 -5.62
N THR A 55 1.71 2.15 -4.51
CA THR A 55 0.82 1.33 -3.66
C THR A 55 -0.53 1.06 -4.32
N VAL A 56 -1.13 2.06 -4.96
CA VAL A 56 -2.36 1.92 -5.76
C VAL A 56 -2.15 0.96 -6.92
N PHE A 57 -1.05 1.10 -7.66
CA PHE A 57 -0.75 0.21 -8.77
C PHE A 57 -0.32 -1.18 -8.32
N ALA A 58 0.21 -1.37 -7.11
CA ALA A 58 0.69 -2.66 -6.65
C ALA A 58 -0.42 -3.72 -6.54
N GLN A 59 -1.62 -3.35 -6.12
CA GLN A 59 -2.70 -4.33 -5.91
C GLN A 59 -3.38 -4.76 -7.22
N LEU A 60 -3.38 -3.90 -8.24
CA LEU A 60 -4.07 -4.18 -9.50
C LEU A 60 -3.52 -5.43 -10.24
N PRO A 61 -2.19 -5.62 -10.40
CA PRO A 61 -1.62 -6.84 -10.96
C PRO A 61 -1.98 -8.09 -10.16
N GLN A 62 -2.14 -7.98 -8.84
CA GLN A 62 -2.49 -9.10 -7.98
C GLN A 62 -3.94 -9.54 -8.23
N ILE A 63 -4.87 -8.58 -8.22
CA ILE A 63 -6.29 -8.83 -8.50
C ILE A 63 -6.46 -9.43 -9.90
N TRP A 64 -5.81 -8.82 -10.90
CA TRP A 64 -5.89 -9.30 -12.28
C TRP A 64 -5.36 -10.73 -12.44
N LYS A 65 -4.25 -11.07 -11.75
CA LYS A 65 -3.69 -12.42 -11.78
C LYS A 65 -4.64 -13.45 -11.18
N VAL A 66 -5.29 -13.14 -10.06
CA VAL A 66 -6.28 -14.03 -9.42
C VAL A 66 -7.51 -14.21 -10.31
N LEU A 67 -8.06 -13.13 -10.88
CA LEU A 67 -9.21 -13.19 -11.80
C LEU A 67 -8.89 -14.04 -13.02
N LYS A 68 -7.72 -13.82 -13.65
CA LYS A 68 -7.30 -14.57 -14.84
C LYS A 68 -7.08 -16.05 -14.55
N ALA A 69 -6.56 -16.39 -13.36
CA ALA A 69 -6.32 -17.77 -12.96
C ALA A 69 -7.59 -18.47 -12.43
N GLY A 70 -8.61 -17.72 -12.00
CA GLY A 70 -9.79 -18.27 -11.33
C GLY A 70 -9.47 -19.03 -10.04
N SER A 71 -8.32 -18.75 -9.42
CA SER A 71 -7.80 -19.49 -8.25
C SER A 71 -7.02 -18.55 -7.34
N ALA A 72 -7.14 -18.75 -6.03
CA ALA A 72 -6.39 -18.02 -5.01
C ALA A 72 -5.24 -18.86 -4.41
N GLN A 73 -4.80 -19.92 -5.11
CA GLN A 73 -3.76 -20.81 -4.62
C GLN A 73 -2.44 -20.05 -4.37
N GLY A 74 -1.84 -20.25 -3.21
CA GLY A 74 -0.61 -19.57 -2.78
C GLY A 74 -0.85 -18.21 -2.09
N LEU A 75 -2.08 -17.69 -2.05
CA LEU A 75 -2.41 -16.50 -1.26
C LEU A 75 -2.90 -16.88 0.13
N SER A 76 -2.33 -16.25 1.16
CA SER A 76 -2.78 -16.44 2.53
C SER A 76 -3.91 -15.46 2.87
N LEU A 77 -5.08 -16.00 3.21
CA LEU A 77 -6.22 -15.18 3.66
C LEU A 77 -5.88 -14.38 4.92
N ALA A 78 -5.15 -14.96 5.87
CA ALA A 78 -4.74 -14.28 7.09
C ALA A 78 -3.83 -13.07 6.80
N SER A 79 -2.91 -13.20 5.83
CA SER A 79 -2.10 -12.08 5.36
C SER A 79 -2.95 -10.98 4.73
N ALA A 80 -3.90 -11.35 3.86
CA ALA A 80 -4.79 -10.39 3.22
C ALA A 80 -5.70 -9.64 4.20
N LEU A 81 -6.18 -10.31 5.26
CA LEU A 81 -6.98 -9.71 6.33
C LEU A 81 -6.17 -8.73 7.19
N LEU A 82 -4.92 -9.07 7.53
CA LEU A 82 -4.02 -8.16 8.24
C LEU A 82 -3.68 -6.93 7.40
N GLY A 83 -3.52 -7.11 6.09
CA GLY A 83 -3.38 -5.99 5.16
C GLY A 83 -4.60 -5.08 5.17
N LEU A 84 -5.82 -5.64 5.15
CA LEU A 84 -7.06 -4.88 5.24
C LEU A 84 -7.18 -4.14 6.57
N TYR A 85 -6.82 -4.78 7.68
CA TYR A 85 -6.80 -4.16 9.01
C TYR A 85 -5.90 -2.92 9.05
N ALA A 86 -4.68 -3.01 8.52
CA ALA A 86 -3.74 -1.89 8.54
C ALA A 86 -4.25 -0.65 7.79
N ILE A 87 -4.75 -0.82 6.55
CA ILE A 87 -5.29 0.29 5.76
C ILE A 87 -6.61 0.83 6.34
N SER A 88 -7.40 -0.03 6.99
CA SER A 88 -8.63 0.37 7.69
C SER A 88 -8.33 1.28 8.88
N GLY A 89 -7.29 0.94 9.66
CA GLY A 89 -6.79 1.78 10.75
C GLY A 89 -6.37 3.16 10.27
N TYR A 90 -5.67 3.22 9.12
CA TYR A 90 -5.25 4.47 8.49
C TYR A 90 -6.41 5.36 8.10
N VAL A 91 -7.36 4.81 7.34
CA VAL A 91 -8.54 5.57 6.91
C VAL A 91 -9.34 6.06 8.12
N ALA A 92 -9.57 5.20 9.12
CA ALA A 92 -10.29 5.58 10.32
C ALA A 92 -9.59 6.69 11.11
N TYR A 93 -8.26 6.62 11.23
CA TYR A 93 -7.46 7.64 11.89
C TYR A 93 -7.57 8.99 11.17
N CYS A 94 -7.47 9.01 9.84
CA CYS A 94 -7.60 10.24 9.08
C CYS A 94 -8.98 10.90 9.24
N ILE A 95 -10.05 10.10 9.25
CA ILE A 95 -11.41 10.58 9.50
C ILE A 95 -11.55 11.10 10.94
N ALA A 96 -11.05 10.36 11.94
CA ALA A 96 -11.15 10.72 13.35
C ALA A 96 -10.39 12.02 13.70
N GLN A 97 -9.28 12.30 12.98
CA GLN A 97 -8.53 13.55 13.10
C GLN A 97 -9.11 14.70 12.27
N GLY A 98 -10.07 14.43 11.38
CA GLY A 98 -10.69 15.44 10.53
C GLY A 98 -9.77 15.93 9.41
N PHE A 99 -8.88 15.07 8.89
CA PHE A 99 -8.06 15.45 7.75
C PHE A 99 -8.91 15.63 6.48
N PRO A 100 -8.58 16.62 5.63
CA PRO A 100 -9.30 16.82 4.38
C PRO A 100 -9.21 15.57 3.50
N VAL A 101 -10.29 15.24 2.79
CA VAL A 101 -10.37 14.02 1.94
C VAL A 101 -9.24 13.97 0.91
N GLY A 102 -8.75 15.12 0.43
CA GLY A 102 -7.60 15.16 -0.49
C GLY A 102 -6.28 14.61 0.08
N ALA A 103 -6.17 14.41 1.39
CA ALA A 103 -4.96 13.88 2.02
C ALA A 103 -4.95 12.35 2.22
N TRP A 104 -6.11 11.70 2.12
CA TRP A 104 -6.27 10.26 2.36
C TRP A 104 -7.25 9.58 1.41
N GLY A 105 -7.80 10.32 0.44
CA GLY A 105 -8.83 9.84 -0.48
C GLY A 105 -8.34 8.72 -1.38
N GLU A 106 -7.06 8.73 -1.76
CA GLU A 106 -6.43 7.64 -2.50
C GLU A 106 -6.39 6.33 -1.70
N SER A 107 -6.33 6.43 -0.37
CA SER A 107 -6.37 5.26 0.52
C SER A 107 -7.73 4.54 0.49
N LEU A 108 -8.83 5.23 0.15
CA LEU A 108 -10.14 4.57 -0.10
C LEU A 108 -10.10 3.65 -1.32
N PHE A 109 -9.33 4.02 -2.35
CA PHE A 109 -9.16 3.19 -3.53
C PHE A 109 -8.36 1.93 -3.18
N ILE A 110 -7.28 2.07 -2.40
CA ILE A 110 -6.50 0.94 -1.88
C ILE A 110 -7.38 0.05 -1.00
N LEU A 111 -8.18 0.63 -0.10
CA LEU A 111 -9.12 -0.08 0.77
C LEU A 111 -10.06 -0.97 -0.05
N THR A 112 -10.65 -0.39 -1.10
CA THR A 112 -11.58 -1.10 -2.00
C THR A 112 -10.89 -2.25 -2.74
N GLN A 113 -9.67 -2.03 -3.23
CA GLN A 113 -8.89 -3.07 -3.91
C GLN A 113 -8.53 -4.22 -2.97
N VAL A 114 -8.08 -3.94 -1.75
CA VAL A 114 -7.72 -4.96 -0.75
C VAL A 114 -8.96 -5.71 -0.27
N MET A 115 -10.09 -5.02 -0.10
CA MET A 115 -11.39 -5.64 0.21
C MET A 115 -11.82 -6.59 -0.92
N LEU A 116 -11.73 -6.16 -2.18
CA LEU A 116 -12.04 -6.96 -3.35
C LEU A 116 -11.13 -8.20 -3.43
N LEU A 117 -9.83 -8.05 -3.17
CA LEU A 117 -8.88 -9.17 -3.15
C LEU A 117 -9.27 -10.21 -2.09
N ASN A 118 -9.61 -9.77 -0.87
CA ASN A 118 -10.08 -10.67 0.19
C ASN A 118 -11.34 -11.43 -0.22
N PHE A 119 -12.32 -10.73 -0.83
CA PHE A 119 -13.52 -11.36 -1.37
C PHE A 119 -13.19 -12.41 -2.45
N LEU A 120 -12.30 -12.08 -3.40
CA LEU A 120 -11.85 -13.01 -4.44
C LEU A 120 -11.20 -14.26 -3.86
N ILE A 121 -10.38 -14.12 -2.80
CA ILE A 121 -9.76 -15.27 -2.13
C ILE A 121 -10.84 -16.22 -1.59
N LEU A 122 -11.87 -15.70 -0.92
CA LEU A 122 -12.97 -16.52 -0.40
C LEU A 122 -13.82 -17.13 -1.52
N HIS A 123 -14.08 -16.37 -2.58
CA HIS A 123 -14.85 -16.83 -3.74
C HIS A 123 -14.13 -17.97 -4.47
N CYS A 124 -12.83 -17.84 -4.74
CA CYS A 124 -12.01 -18.88 -5.37
C CYS A 124 -11.86 -20.15 -4.52
N ASN A 125 -12.01 -20.04 -3.19
CA ASN A 125 -12.03 -21.19 -2.27
C ASN A 125 -13.41 -21.87 -2.20
N GLY A 126 -14.38 -21.48 -3.03
CA GLY A 126 -15.74 -22.03 -3.03
C GLY A 126 -16.63 -21.52 -1.90
N GLN A 127 -16.17 -20.53 -1.13
CA GLN A 127 -16.87 -20.01 0.06
C GLN A 127 -17.53 -18.64 -0.20
N THR A 128 -18.25 -18.50 -1.32
CA THR A 128 -18.83 -17.21 -1.76
C THR A 128 -19.76 -16.58 -0.71
N ILE A 129 -20.58 -17.38 0.00
CA ILE A 129 -21.48 -16.88 1.05
C ILE A 129 -20.68 -16.24 2.19
N ARG A 130 -19.58 -16.89 2.62
CA ARG A 130 -18.68 -16.31 3.64
C ARG A 130 -18.01 -15.04 3.13
N GLY A 131 -17.69 -14.98 1.84
CA GLY A 131 -17.19 -13.77 1.17
C GLY A 131 -18.17 -12.61 1.23
N LEU A 132 -19.45 -12.87 0.96
CA LEU A 132 -20.50 -11.85 1.03
C LEU A 132 -20.76 -11.39 2.47
N LEU A 133 -20.82 -12.33 3.42
CA LEU A 133 -20.94 -12.02 4.84
C LEU A 133 -19.76 -11.18 5.34
N PHE A 134 -18.55 -11.50 4.89
CA PHE A 134 -17.34 -10.73 5.18
C PHE A 134 -17.47 -9.28 4.70
N LEU A 135 -17.97 -9.04 3.48
CA LEU A 135 -18.16 -7.68 2.95
C LEU A 135 -19.15 -6.87 3.82
N VAL A 136 -20.30 -7.47 4.15
CA VAL A 136 -21.32 -6.79 4.97
C VAL A 136 -20.78 -6.48 6.36
N LEU A 137 -20.14 -7.46 7.00
CA LEU A 137 -19.55 -7.29 8.33
C LEU A 137 -18.43 -6.25 8.31
N TYR A 138 -17.59 -6.26 7.29
CA TYR A 138 -16.50 -5.30 7.14
C TYR A 138 -17.02 -3.86 6.98
N CYS A 139 -18.03 -3.65 6.14
CA CYS A 139 -18.67 -2.33 6.01
C CYS A 139 -19.28 -1.86 7.33
N ALA A 140 -19.91 -2.76 8.09
CA ALA A 140 -20.45 -2.44 9.42
C ALA A 140 -19.34 -2.06 10.42
N ILE A 141 -18.23 -2.81 10.43
CA ILE A 141 -17.06 -2.49 11.28
C ILE A 141 -16.49 -1.13 10.91
N MET A 142 -16.30 -0.83 9.62
CA MET A 142 -15.78 0.46 9.17
C MET A 142 -16.72 1.62 9.52
N TYR A 143 -18.04 1.42 9.39
CA TYR A 143 -19.03 2.41 9.81
C TYR A 143 -18.91 2.71 11.31
N VAL A 144 -18.81 1.68 12.16
CA VAL A 144 -18.63 1.86 13.61
C VAL A 144 -17.28 2.51 13.92
N LEU A 145 -16.21 2.07 13.28
CA LEU A 145 -14.85 2.55 13.52
C LEU A 145 -14.67 4.04 13.15
N THR A 146 -15.41 4.50 12.13
CA THR A 146 -15.41 5.91 11.67
C THR A 146 -16.44 6.77 12.37
N SER A 147 -17.34 6.15 13.15
CA SER A 147 -18.36 6.87 13.91
C SER A 147 -17.76 7.61 15.11
N PRO A 148 -18.43 8.67 15.61
CA PRO A 148 -17.99 9.38 16.82
C PRO A 148 -18.09 8.54 18.11
N LEU A 149 -18.62 7.31 18.03
CA LEU A 149 -18.73 6.39 19.17
C LEU A 149 -17.35 5.88 19.64
N VAL A 150 -16.37 5.82 18.74
CA VAL A 150 -15.04 5.30 19.06
C VAL A 150 -14.12 6.44 19.49
N PRO A 151 -13.47 6.36 20.67
CA PRO A 151 -12.58 7.40 21.14
C PRO A 151 -11.34 7.49 20.24
N ARG A 152 -10.89 8.72 19.94
CA ARG A 152 -9.74 8.97 19.06
C ARG A 152 -8.48 8.21 19.48
N LYS A 153 -8.27 8.01 20.79
CA LYS A 153 -7.17 7.22 21.34
C LYS A 153 -7.19 5.78 20.85
N ALA A 154 -8.36 5.14 20.78
CA ALA A 154 -8.48 3.77 20.30
C ALA A 154 -8.14 3.70 18.79
N VAL A 155 -8.61 4.67 18.00
CA VAL A 155 -8.30 4.74 16.57
C VAL A 155 -6.80 4.94 16.32
N SER A 156 -6.13 5.79 17.11
CA SER A 156 -4.67 5.95 17.04
C SER A 156 -3.92 4.65 17.34
N VAL A 157 -4.36 3.89 18.35
CA VAL A 157 -3.73 2.59 18.66
C VAL A 157 -3.92 1.59 17.53
N VAL A 158 -5.10 1.57 16.90
CA VAL A 158 -5.36 0.72 15.72
C VAL A 158 -4.45 1.12 14.54
N GLN A 159 -4.27 2.41 14.31
CA GLN A 159 -3.36 2.95 13.30
C GLN A 159 -1.90 2.54 13.56
N GLU A 160 -1.40 2.73 14.78
CA GLU A 160 -0.02 2.42 15.16
C GLU A 160 0.28 0.92 15.10
N SER A 161 -0.66 0.09 15.56
CA SER A 161 -0.55 -1.37 15.44
C SER A 161 -0.70 -1.86 14.00
N GLY A 162 -1.22 -1.03 13.08
CA GLY A 162 -1.30 -1.30 11.66
C GLY A 162 0.06 -1.62 11.02
N VAL A 163 1.14 -0.95 11.43
CA VAL A 163 2.49 -1.25 10.93
C VAL A 163 2.94 -2.66 11.33
N LEU A 164 2.65 -3.07 12.56
CA LEU A 164 2.93 -4.43 13.03
C LEU A 164 2.09 -5.46 12.28
N ALA A 165 0.82 -5.14 11.98
CA ALA A 165 -0.04 -5.99 11.16
C ALA A 165 0.51 -6.14 9.74
N VAL A 166 1.08 -5.09 9.14
CA VAL A 166 1.77 -5.19 7.85
C VAL A 166 2.94 -6.16 7.94
N ILE A 167 3.81 -6.05 8.95
CA ILE A 167 4.95 -6.96 9.12
C ILE A 167 4.45 -8.41 9.27
N ALA A 168 3.47 -8.65 10.15
CA ALA A 168 2.87 -9.95 10.35
C ALA A 168 2.25 -10.52 9.05
N SER A 169 1.57 -9.68 8.26
CA SER A 169 1.01 -10.09 6.98
C SER A 169 2.08 -10.60 6.02
N ARG A 170 3.25 -9.95 5.97
CA ARG A 170 4.36 -10.36 5.10
C ARG A 170 5.00 -11.64 5.58
N LEU A 171 5.20 -11.79 6.89
CA LEU A 171 5.74 -13.00 7.50
C LEU A 171 4.83 -14.22 7.28
N ILE A 172 3.52 -14.07 7.47
CA ILE A 172 2.55 -15.16 7.24
C ILE A 172 2.56 -15.58 5.77
N GLN A 173 2.59 -14.62 4.85
CA GLN A 173 2.68 -14.91 3.42
C GLN A 173 4.01 -15.60 3.07
N ALA A 174 5.12 -15.14 3.64
CA ALA A 174 6.44 -15.72 3.40
C ALA A 174 6.54 -17.16 3.94
N GLY A 175 5.98 -17.41 5.13
CA GLY A 175 5.86 -18.75 5.70
C GLY A 175 5.01 -19.67 4.82
N SER A 176 3.85 -19.17 4.36
CA SER A 176 2.96 -19.91 3.46
C SER A 176 3.65 -20.28 2.14
N ASN A 177 4.46 -19.38 1.58
CA ASN A 177 5.26 -19.63 0.38
C ASN A 177 6.32 -20.72 0.63
N SER A 178 7.03 -20.66 1.76
CA SER A 178 8.06 -21.65 2.12
C SER A 178 7.46 -23.04 2.34
N LEU A 179 6.32 -23.12 3.03
CA LEU A 179 5.58 -24.37 3.27
C LEU A 179 5.09 -24.98 1.96
N SER A 180 4.54 -24.15 1.06
CA SER A 180 4.00 -24.61 -0.22
C SER A 180 5.09 -24.91 -1.26
N LYS A 181 6.32 -24.44 -1.03
CA LYS A 181 7.46 -24.47 -1.98
C LYS A 181 7.15 -23.88 -3.37
N HIS A 182 6.07 -23.13 -3.49
CA HIS A 182 5.63 -22.43 -4.69
C HIS A 182 4.94 -21.13 -4.28
N THR A 183 4.90 -20.16 -5.18
CA THR A 183 4.26 -18.86 -4.92
C THR A 183 2.85 -18.75 -5.51
N GLY A 184 2.40 -19.77 -6.26
CA GLY A 184 1.05 -19.87 -6.80
C GLY A 184 0.66 -18.62 -7.60
N GLN A 185 -0.42 -17.96 -7.17
CA GLN A 185 -0.97 -16.78 -7.83
C GLN A 185 -0.49 -15.45 -7.25
N LEU A 186 0.58 -15.44 -6.44
CA LEU A 186 1.23 -14.20 -6.02
C LEU A 186 1.87 -13.50 -7.24
N SER A 187 1.66 -12.20 -7.40
CA SER A 187 2.13 -11.42 -8.54
C SER A 187 3.51 -10.84 -8.25
N ALA A 188 4.48 -11.17 -9.11
CA ALA A 188 5.86 -10.69 -8.97
C ALA A 188 5.93 -9.16 -9.10
N VAL A 189 5.14 -8.60 -10.03
CA VAL A 189 5.03 -7.15 -10.23
C VAL A 189 4.49 -6.48 -8.97
N SER A 190 3.43 -7.05 -8.38
CA SER A 190 2.87 -6.54 -7.12
C SER A 190 3.90 -6.59 -5.99
N ALA A 191 4.60 -7.73 -5.82
CA ALA A 191 5.60 -7.89 -4.76
C ALA A 191 6.76 -6.88 -4.88
N VAL A 192 7.26 -6.63 -6.10
CA VAL A 192 8.31 -5.64 -6.34
C VAL A 192 7.81 -4.22 -6.07
N LEU A 193 6.60 -3.87 -6.52
CA LEU A 193 6.02 -2.56 -6.25
C LEU A 193 5.81 -2.31 -4.74
N VAL A 194 5.32 -3.33 -4.01
CA VAL A 194 5.21 -3.28 -2.55
C VAL A 194 6.57 -3.08 -1.89
N PHE A 195 7.60 -3.82 -2.34
CA PHE A 195 8.96 -3.68 -1.82
C PHE A 195 9.50 -2.27 -2.03
N MET A 196 9.40 -1.74 -3.26
CA MET A 196 9.81 -0.38 -3.60
C MET A 196 9.05 0.67 -2.77
N GLY A 197 7.75 0.48 -2.55
CA GLY A 197 6.96 1.35 -1.67
C GLY A 197 7.45 1.31 -0.21
N SER A 198 7.72 0.12 0.33
CA SER A 198 8.25 -0.01 1.69
C SER A 198 9.65 0.58 1.85
N LEU A 199 10.49 0.50 0.81
CA LEU A 199 11.81 1.13 0.77
C LEU A 199 11.69 2.66 0.76
N ALA A 200 10.80 3.21 -0.07
CA ALA A 200 10.54 4.63 -0.12
C ALA A 200 10.03 5.17 1.23
N HIS A 201 9.12 4.47 1.90
CA HIS A 201 8.69 4.81 3.26
C HIS A 201 9.84 4.77 4.28
N LEU A 202 10.77 3.81 4.16
CA LEU A 202 11.95 3.77 5.03
C LEU A 202 12.84 5.00 4.82
N CYS A 203 13.07 5.41 3.56
CA CYS A 203 13.82 6.62 3.24
C CYS A 203 13.16 7.88 3.82
N VAL A 204 11.83 8.03 3.66
CA VAL A 204 11.09 9.16 4.24
C VAL A 204 11.16 9.13 5.77
N SER A 205 10.98 7.97 6.41
CA SER A 205 11.07 7.85 7.87
C SER A 205 12.45 8.24 8.40
N LEU A 206 13.52 7.86 7.69
CA LEU A 206 14.89 8.25 8.02
C LEU A 206 15.10 9.77 7.89
N GLN A 207 14.50 10.40 6.89
CA GLN A 207 14.61 11.85 6.65
C GLN A 207 13.83 12.70 7.66
N GLU A 208 12.67 12.22 8.11
CA GLU A 208 11.78 12.93 9.01
C GLU A 208 12.16 12.73 10.48
N THR A 209 12.47 11.49 10.88
CA THR A 209 12.55 11.12 12.31
C THR A 209 13.92 10.57 12.73
N GLY A 210 14.81 10.27 11.79
CA GLY A 210 16.11 9.66 12.09
C GLY A 210 15.99 8.28 12.76
N GLN A 211 16.68 8.09 13.89
CA GLN A 211 16.76 6.82 14.63
C GLN A 211 15.58 6.63 15.62
N SER A 212 14.35 6.63 15.11
CA SER A 212 13.15 6.37 15.91
C SER A 212 12.71 4.89 15.84
N LEU A 213 11.86 4.48 16.79
CA LEU A 213 11.20 3.16 16.76
C LEU A 213 10.40 2.95 15.46
N SER A 214 9.74 4.00 14.96
CA SER A 214 8.98 3.95 13.71
C SER A 214 9.88 3.60 12.52
N THR A 215 11.08 4.19 12.45
CA THR A 215 12.07 3.86 11.41
C THR A 215 12.50 2.39 11.48
N LEU A 216 12.71 1.85 12.68
CA LEU A 216 13.04 0.43 12.85
C LEU A 216 11.91 -0.48 12.38
N THR A 217 10.66 -0.20 12.75
CA THR A 217 9.51 -0.98 12.28
C THR A 217 9.34 -0.92 10.76
N GLN A 218 9.59 0.24 10.15
CA GLN A 218 9.56 0.39 8.70
C GLN A 218 10.70 -0.36 8.02
N GLY A 219 11.89 -0.40 8.65
CA GLY A 219 13.02 -1.21 8.21
C GLY A 219 12.69 -2.70 8.20
N LEU A 220 12.06 -3.20 9.27
CA LEU A 220 11.60 -4.58 9.37
C LEU A 220 10.54 -4.91 8.31
N ALA A 221 9.58 -4.01 8.08
CA ALA A 221 8.58 -4.18 7.02
C ALA A 221 9.24 -4.25 5.64
N CYS A 222 10.23 -3.41 5.37
CA CYS A 222 11.01 -3.42 4.12
C CYS A 222 11.77 -4.74 3.95
N LEU A 223 12.44 -5.23 4.99
CA LEU A 223 13.15 -6.52 4.96
C LEU A 223 12.19 -7.68 4.67
N CYS A 224 11.03 -7.72 5.33
CA CYS A 224 10.03 -8.76 5.10
C CYS A 224 9.49 -8.73 3.66
N SER A 225 9.25 -7.54 3.11
CA SER A 225 8.88 -7.39 1.69
C SER A 225 10.00 -7.85 0.75
N GLY A 226 11.27 -7.59 1.11
CA GLY A 226 12.44 -8.07 0.36
C GLY A 226 12.54 -9.59 0.34
N VAL A 227 12.28 -10.25 1.48
CA VAL A 227 12.22 -11.72 1.57
C VAL A 227 11.13 -12.28 0.64
N LEU A 228 9.95 -11.67 0.59
CA LEU A 228 8.89 -12.10 -0.33
C LEU A 228 9.31 -11.98 -1.80
N VAL A 229 9.99 -10.89 -2.17
CA VAL A 229 10.53 -10.72 -3.52
C VAL A 229 11.58 -11.79 -3.82
N ALA A 230 12.50 -12.06 -2.89
CA ALA A 230 13.50 -13.10 -3.05
C ALA A 230 12.87 -14.49 -3.22
N GLN A 231 11.87 -14.83 -2.42
CA GLN A 231 11.09 -16.06 -2.56
C GLN A 231 10.37 -16.15 -3.91
N MET A 232 9.83 -15.03 -4.40
CA MET A 232 9.20 -14.96 -5.72
C MET A 232 10.16 -15.32 -6.86
N PHE A 233 11.40 -14.85 -6.80
CA PHE A 233 12.42 -15.21 -7.78
C PHE A 233 12.93 -16.64 -7.61
N HIS A 234 13.13 -17.08 -6.37
CA HIS A 234 13.64 -18.43 -6.07
C HIS A 234 12.65 -19.53 -6.46
N TYR A 235 11.36 -19.39 -6.12
CA TYR A 235 10.32 -20.38 -6.44
C TYR A 235 9.72 -20.23 -7.84
N ARG A 236 10.23 -19.32 -8.69
CA ARG A 236 9.73 -19.10 -10.05
C ARG A 236 9.81 -20.35 -10.94
N ASN A 237 10.76 -21.23 -10.67
CA ASN A 237 11.01 -22.45 -11.44
C ASN A 237 10.48 -23.73 -10.76
N ALA A 238 9.77 -23.61 -9.63
CA ALA A 238 9.21 -24.78 -8.94
C ALA A 238 7.94 -25.27 -9.67
N PRO A 239 7.82 -26.56 -10.00
CA PRO A 239 6.63 -27.09 -10.66
C PRO A 239 5.39 -26.97 -9.76
N LEU A 240 4.28 -26.47 -10.31
CA LEU A 240 2.99 -26.46 -9.62
C LEU A 240 2.44 -27.89 -9.56
N PRO A 241 1.89 -28.36 -8.42
CA PRO A 241 1.17 -29.63 -8.39
C PRO A 241 -0.05 -29.54 -9.32
N SER A 242 -0.10 -30.43 -10.32
CA SER A 242 -1.23 -30.57 -11.23
C SER A 242 -2.48 -30.92 -10.43
N LYS A 243 -3.60 -30.22 -10.68
CA LYS A 243 -4.92 -30.65 -10.19
C LYS A 243 -5.20 -32.05 -10.72
N GLU A 244 -5.12 -33.04 -9.86
CA GLU A 244 -5.75 -34.34 -10.10
C GLU A 244 -7.26 -34.04 -10.22
N LYS A 245 -7.80 -34.27 -11.43
CA LYS A 245 -9.25 -34.21 -11.64
C LYS A 245 -9.83 -35.34 -10.79
N ALA A 246 -10.53 -34.98 -9.71
CA ALA A 246 -11.40 -35.91 -9.04
C ALA A 246 -12.45 -36.38 -10.07
N GLU A 247 -12.45 -37.69 -10.29
CA GLU A 247 -13.37 -38.47 -11.10
C GLU A 247 -14.84 -38.25 -10.70
#